data_AF-A0A2N3TC19-F1
#
_entry.id   AF-A0A2N3TC19-F1
#
_cell.length_a   1.000
_cell.length_b   1.000
_cell.length_c   1.000
_cell.angle_alpha   90.00
_cell.angle_beta   90.00
_cell.angle_gamma   90.00
#
_symmetry.space_group_name_H-M   'P 1'
#
loop_
_entity.id
_entity.type
_entity.pdbx_description
1 polymer ?
#
loop_
_entity_poly.entity_id
_entity_poly.type
_entity_poly.pdbx_seq_one_letter_code
_entity_poly.pdbx_strand_id
1 'polypeptide(L)'
;MKIVLRLFILTIVITSCKSDFEKKHKDYKLIKEEGVFVEVFDSTNVKLTRFTDNNNVYRKKLEFIYSYKHITKNNSKYYFKEDPSIDGWRDSWKFVPADSIDENTILEVKIKIEEGLKTIIQYEPDYNQTVAQYSYLTKDELPAFNSISGIIENEKNVWMHPPRDKYFRILELNPFPYIQTPFEVDNKWNWSLKIDSDWGDKRWLTWKGVIENNYTYEITDKKKINTAFGKLECYTINATATSRLGETKLTSLFNTEYGFIKLLYTNIDGSKTKLQLDKVIKNEH
;
A
#
# COMPACT_ATOMS: atom_id res chain seq x y z
N MET A 1 -56.34 45.88 -54.67
CA MET A 1 -56.31 44.56 -54.00
C MET A 1 -55.04 43.84 -54.42
N LYS A 2 -53.98 43.96 -53.62
CA LYS A 2 -52.71 43.21 -53.80
C LYS A 2 -52.32 42.71 -52.42
N ILE A 3 -52.45 41.39 -52.26
CA ILE A 3 -51.94 40.59 -51.15
C ILE A 3 -50.45 40.32 -51.42
N VAL A 4 -49.75 39.79 -50.41
CA VAL A 4 -48.42 39.12 -50.43
C VAL A 4 -47.30 40.04 -49.92
N LEU A 5 -46.48 39.72 -48.93
CA LEU A 5 -46.35 38.59 -47.99
C LEU A 5 -45.24 39.03 -47.02
N ARG A 6 -45.51 39.16 -45.72
CA ARG A 6 -44.46 39.41 -44.73
C ARG A 6 -43.78 38.07 -44.41
N LEU A 7 -42.54 37.90 -44.88
CA LEU A 7 -41.67 36.81 -44.46
C LEU A 7 -41.32 37.00 -42.97
N PHE A 8 -41.83 36.13 -42.11
CA PHE A 8 -41.36 35.98 -40.74
C PHE A 8 -40.19 34.99 -40.77
N ILE A 9 -38.96 35.49 -40.64
CA ILE A 9 -37.78 34.64 -40.45
C ILE A 9 -37.81 34.18 -38.99
N LEU A 10 -38.26 32.94 -38.78
CA LEU A 10 -38.17 32.24 -37.51
C LEU A 10 -36.72 31.73 -37.36
N THR A 11 -35.89 32.47 -36.63
CA THR A 11 -34.54 32.04 -36.26
C THR A 11 -34.65 30.89 -35.26
N ILE A 12 -34.50 29.66 -35.76
CA ILE A 12 -34.33 28.46 -34.93
C ILE A 12 -32.94 28.58 -34.29
N VAL A 13 -32.92 28.99 -33.02
CA VAL A 13 -31.73 28.86 -32.17
C VAL A 13 -31.56 27.37 -31.91
N ILE A 14 -30.68 26.74 -32.68
CA ILE A 14 -30.22 25.38 -32.44
C ILE A 14 -29.33 25.47 -31.19
N THR A 15 -29.94 25.37 -30.00
CA THR A 15 -29.20 25.10 -28.78
C THR A 15 -28.58 23.73 -28.95
N SER A 16 -27.31 23.71 -29.36
CA SER A 16 -26.48 22.52 -29.30
C SER A 16 -26.49 22.02 -27.87
N CYS A 17 -27.27 20.97 -27.63
CA CYS A 17 -27.15 20.15 -26.43
C CYS A 17 -25.70 19.75 -26.34
N LYS A 18 -25.01 20.22 -25.29
CA LYS A 18 -23.74 19.64 -24.84
C LYS A 18 -23.99 18.14 -24.76
N SER A 19 -23.39 17.39 -25.68
CA SER A 19 -23.32 15.94 -25.60
C SER A 19 -22.78 15.60 -24.22
N ASP A 20 -23.51 14.76 -23.51
CA ASP A 20 -23.08 14.15 -22.27
C ASP A 20 -21.60 13.78 -22.39
N PHE A 21 -20.81 14.19 -21.40
CA PHE A 21 -19.48 13.64 -21.20
C PHE A 21 -19.62 12.12 -21.25
N GLU A 22 -19.15 11.50 -22.34
CA GLU A 22 -18.94 10.07 -22.40
C GLU A 22 -18.13 9.73 -21.16
N LYS A 23 -18.77 9.11 -20.17
CA LYS A 23 -18.05 8.38 -19.14
C LYS A 23 -17.21 7.39 -19.92
N LYS A 24 -15.90 7.66 -20.07
CA LYS A 24 -14.94 6.72 -20.64
C LYS A 24 -15.28 5.36 -20.04
N HIS A 25 -15.77 4.45 -20.87
CA HIS A 25 -16.03 3.09 -20.42
C HIS A 25 -14.72 2.56 -19.87
N LYS A 26 -14.71 2.22 -18.58
CA LYS A 26 -13.59 1.54 -17.97
C LYS A 26 -13.47 0.18 -18.63
N ASP A 27 -12.25 -0.21 -18.96
CA ASP A 27 -11.90 -1.50 -19.56
C ASP A 27 -11.83 -2.63 -18.51
N TYR A 28 -12.22 -2.34 -17.27
CA TYR A 28 -12.33 -3.28 -16.16
C TYR A 28 -13.66 -3.11 -15.40
N LYS A 29 -14.01 -4.16 -14.66
CA LYS A 29 -15.02 -4.13 -13.60
C LYS A 29 -14.34 -4.23 -12.25
N LEU A 30 -14.93 -3.63 -11.22
CA LEU A 30 -14.50 -3.86 -9.85
C LEU A 30 -15.33 -4.97 -9.22
N ILE A 31 -14.66 -5.93 -8.61
CA ILE A 31 -15.27 -6.92 -7.74
C ILE A 31 -14.65 -6.84 -6.34
N LYS A 32 -15.41 -7.20 -5.32
CA LYS A 32 -14.92 -7.22 -3.95
C LYS A 32 -14.45 -8.63 -3.60
N GLU A 33 -13.15 -8.86 -3.69
CA GLU A 33 -12.50 -10.11 -3.30
C GLU A 33 -11.99 -9.97 -1.88
N GLU A 34 -12.45 -10.85 -0.99
CA GLU A 34 -12.02 -10.88 0.40
C GLU A 34 -11.97 -9.48 1.03
N GLY A 35 -13.01 -8.65 0.86
CA GLY A 35 -13.03 -7.31 1.47
C GLY A 35 -12.28 -6.18 0.73
N VAL A 36 -11.45 -6.48 -0.28
CA VAL A 36 -10.72 -5.53 -1.13
C VAL A 36 -11.36 -5.44 -2.51
N PHE A 37 -11.50 -4.23 -3.05
CA PHE A 37 -11.96 -4.05 -4.42
C PHE A 37 -10.79 -4.22 -5.39
N VAL A 38 -10.89 -5.22 -6.25
CA VAL A 38 -9.90 -5.57 -7.27
C VAL A 38 -10.46 -5.33 -8.66
N GLU A 39 -9.56 -5.08 -9.60
CA GLU A 39 -9.89 -4.88 -11.01
C GLU A 39 -9.93 -6.22 -11.73
N VAL A 40 -11.00 -6.45 -12.49
CA VAL A 40 -11.14 -7.60 -13.37
C VAL A 40 -11.30 -7.10 -14.78
N PHE A 41 -10.29 -7.39 -15.59
CA PHE A 41 -10.25 -7.06 -17.00
C PHE A 41 -10.86 -8.18 -17.84
N ASP A 42 -11.42 -7.83 -18.99
CA ASP A 42 -11.81 -8.82 -19.99
C ASP A 42 -10.59 -9.58 -20.54
N SER A 43 -10.79 -10.82 -21.00
CA SER A 43 -9.70 -11.69 -21.49
C SER A 43 -8.94 -11.12 -22.69
N THR A 44 -9.52 -10.17 -23.41
CA THR A 44 -8.87 -9.44 -24.51
C THR A 44 -7.84 -8.42 -24.03
N ASN A 45 -7.91 -7.99 -22.76
CA ASN A 45 -6.95 -7.04 -22.19
C ASN A 45 -5.72 -7.75 -21.63
N VAL A 46 -4.76 -7.99 -22.51
CA VAL A 46 -3.48 -8.62 -22.20
C VAL A 46 -2.37 -7.62 -21.85
N LYS A 47 -2.70 -6.34 -21.67
CA LYS A 47 -1.70 -5.29 -21.42
C LYS A 47 -1.00 -5.55 -20.09
N LEU A 48 0.34 -5.61 -20.11
CA LEU A 48 1.13 -5.87 -18.90
C LEU A 48 1.01 -4.77 -17.84
N THR A 49 0.57 -3.58 -18.22
CA THR A 49 0.48 -2.40 -17.34
C THR A 49 -0.96 -2.13 -16.86
N ARG A 50 -1.90 -3.03 -17.14
CA ARG A 50 -3.35 -2.83 -16.90
C ARG A 50 -3.70 -2.48 -15.45
N PHE A 51 -3.00 -3.07 -14.47
CA PHE A 51 -3.20 -2.82 -13.04
C PHE A 51 -2.43 -1.61 -12.50
N THR A 52 -1.60 -0.95 -13.30
CA THR A 52 -0.72 0.16 -12.88
C THR A 52 -1.05 1.48 -13.57
N ASP A 53 -1.56 1.44 -14.81
CA ASP A 53 -1.77 2.64 -15.62
C ASP A 53 -2.87 3.57 -15.10
N ASN A 54 -3.79 3.08 -14.26
CA ASN A 54 -4.86 3.85 -13.66
C ASN A 54 -4.59 4.27 -12.20
N ASN A 55 -3.42 3.92 -11.65
CA ASN A 55 -3.00 4.37 -10.32
C ASN A 55 -2.78 5.89 -10.32
N ASN A 56 -3.19 6.55 -9.23
CA ASN A 56 -2.93 7.97 -9.02
C ASN A 56 -1.64 8.17 -8.22
N VAL A 57 -1.45 7.39 -7.16
CA VAL A 57 -0.32 7.48 -6.23
C VAL A 57 0.81 6.56 -6.71
N TYR A 58 0.57 5.25 -6.74
CA TYR A 58 1.59 4.23 -6.97
C TYR A 58 1.80 4.02 -8.46
N ARG A 59 2.33 5.04 -9.13
CA ARG A 59 2.58 5.07 -10.57
C ARG A 59 3.94 4.48 -10.92
N LYS A 60 4.03 3.85 -12.09
CA LYS A 60 5.30 3.37 -12.67
C LYS A 60 6.40 4.43 -12.63
N LYS A 61 7.65 3.97 -12.46
CA LYS A 61 8.85 4.81 -12.32
C LYS A 61 8.93 5.65 -11.04
N LEU A 62 7.98 5.52 -10.12
CA LEU A 62 8.09 6.10 -8.79
C LEU A 62 8.74 5.12 -7.81
N GLU A 63 9.59 5.66 -6.95
CA GLU A 63 10.18 4.98 -5.82
C GLU A 63 9.81 5.72 -4.53
N PHE A 64 9.38 4.98 -3.51
CA PHE A 64 8.98 5.50 -2.21
C PHE A 64 9.96 4.99 -1.17
N ILE A 65 10.69 5.88 -0.50
CA ILE A 65 11.71 5.50 0.49
C ILE A 65 11.18 5.81 1.88
N TYR A 66 11.11 4.76 2.70
CA TYR A 66 10.67 4.83 4.07
C TYR A 66 11.83 4.58 5.03
N SER A 67 12.09 5.50 5.96
CA SER A 67 12.82 5.13 7.16
C SER A 67 11.92 4.29 8.07
N TYR A 68 12.54 3.42 8.86
CA TYR A 68 11.82 2.68 9.89
C TYR A 68 12.54 2.67 11.24
N LYS A 69 11.83 2.18 12.25
CA LYS A 69 12.43 1.78 13.54
C LYS A 69 11.57 0.74 14.24
N HIS A 70 12.22 -0.19 14.91
CA HIS A 70 11.62 -1.05 15.93
C HIS A 70 11.73 -0.37 17.29
N ILE A 71 10.66 -0.40 18.08
CA ILE A 71 10.62 0.13 19.45
C ILE A 71 10.06 -0.96 20.34
N THR A 72 10.87 -1.46 21.26
CA THR A 72 10.46 -2.49 22.24
C THR A 72 9.49 -1.92 23.29
N LYS A 73 8.90 -2.80 24.12
CA LYS A 73 8.02 -2.40 25.23
C LYS A 73 8.66 -1.43 26.23
N ASN A 74 9.97 -1.53 26.43
CA ASN A 74 10.76 -0.64 27.30
C ASN A 74 11.28 0.61 26.57
N ASN A 75 10.76 0.92 25.37
CA ASN A 75 11.13 2.07 24.53
C ASN A 75 12.58 2.07 23.99
N SER A 76 13.29 0.94 24.09
CA SER A 76 14.57 0.78 23.39
C SER A 76 14.35 0.71 21.88
N LYS A 77 15.26 1.33 21.12
CA LYS A 77 15.15 1.46 19.67
C LYS A 77 16.14 0.51 18.99
N TYR A 78 15.64 -0.19 17.98
CA TYR A 78 16.44 -1.14 17.22
C TYR A 78 16.18 -1.01 15.72
N TYR A 79 17.19 -1.46 14.99
CA TYR A 79 17.17 -1.80 13.57
C TYR A 79 17.47 -3.29 13.44
N PHE A 80 17.67 -3.78 12.22
CA PHE A 80 18.18 -5.13 12.03
C PHE A 80 19.24 -5.17 10.93
N LYS A 81 20.01 -6.25 10.93
CA LYS A 81 20.92 -6.62 9.85
C LYS A 81 20.87 -8.12 9.62
N GLU A 82 21.36 -8.58 8.47
CA GLU A 82 21.51 -10.01 8.22
C GLU A 82 22.50 -10.65 9.20
N ASP A 83 22.23 -11.90 9.57
CA ASP A 83 23.09 -12.68 10.45
C ASP A 83 23.33 -14.06 9.82
N PRO A 84 24.43 -14.25 9.08
CA PRO A 84 24.69 -15.47 8.33
C PRO A 84 24.98 -16.68 9.23
N SER A 85 25.18 -16.48 10.54
CA SER A 85 25.32 -17.59 11.49
C SER A 85 24.00 -18.23 11.91
N ILE A 86 22.86 -17.69 11.45
CA ILE A 86 21.53 -18.24 11.71
C ILE A 86 21.03 -18.89 10.43
N ASP A 87 20.69 -20.17 10.50
CA ASP A 87 20.18 -20.93 9.36
C ASP A 87 18.79 -20.44 8.92
N GLY A 88 18.53 -20.54 7.61
CA GLY A 88 17.26 -20.17 6.99
C GLY A 88 17.19 -18.70 6.60
N TRP A 89 16.97 -18.42 5.32
CA TRP A 89 16.96 -17.06 4.77
C TRP A 89 15.98 -16.10 5.49
N ARG A 90 14.81 -16.64 5.88
CA ARG A 90 13.76 -15.88 6.59
C ARG A 90 14.17 -15.48 8.01
N ASP A 91 15.05 -16.27 8.63
CA ASP A 91 15.41 -16.13 10.04
C ASP A 91 16.81 -15.52 10.24
N SER A 92 17.63 -15.51 9.19
CA SER A 92 19.03 -15.05 9.15
C SER A 92 19.19 -13.54 9.30
N TRP A 93 18.85 -13.04 10.47
CA TRP A 93 18.98 -11.63 10.87
C TRP A 93 19.06 -11.48 12.39
N LYS A 94 19.52 -10.31 12.86
CA LYS A 94 19.50 -9.94 14.28
C LYS A 94 19.19 -8.48 14.48
N PHE A 95 18.71 -8.14 15.68
CA PHE A 95 18.51 -6.75 16.07
C PHE A 95 19.85 -6.03 16.27
N VAL A 96 19.86 -4.75 15.90
CA VAL A 96 20.99 -3.83 16.09
C VAL A 96 20.49 -2.65 16.93
N PRO A 97 21.05 -2.40 18.12
CA PRO A 97 20.73 -1.22 18.90
C PRO A 97 20.94 0.07 18.10
N ALA A 98 20.08 1.07 18.28
CA ALA A 98 20.14 2.32 17.51
C ALA A 98 21.43 3.15 17.73
N ASP A 99 22.18 2.90 18.79
CA ASP A 99 23.49 3.50 19.09
C ASP A 99 24.68 2.67 18.57
N SER A 100 24.40 1.52 17.93
CA SER A 100 25.38 0.53 17.50
C SER A 100 25.23 0.18 16.01
N ILE A 101 24.72 1.13 15.22
CA ILE A 101 24.51 1.00 13.77
C ILE A 101 25.85 0.91 13.03
N ASP A 102 25.94 -0.02 12.09
CA ASP A 102 27.07 -0.22 11.19
C ASP A 102 26.65 -0.18 9.70
N GLU A 103 27.62 -0.39 8.80
CA GLU A 103 27.41 -0.36 7.34
C GLU A 103 26.47 -1.45 6.81
N ASN A 104 26.25 -2.52 7.58
CA ASN A 104 25.37 -3.64 7.22
C ASN A 104 23.97 -3.52 7.80
N THR A 105 23.73 -2.49 8.62
CA THR A 105 22.45 -2.25 9.27
C THR A 105 21.44 -1.70 8.26
N ILE A 106 20.29 -2.35 8.18
CA ILE A 106 19.16 -1.90 7.34
C ILE A 106 18.50 -0.70 8.03
N LEU A 107 18.33 0.40 7.31
CA LEU A 107 17.77 1.65 7.84
C LEU A 107 16.51 2.09 7.10
N GLU A 108 16.38 1.71 5.84
CA GLU A 108 15.28 2.13 4.98
C GLU A 108 14.69 0.96 4.19
N VAL A 109 13.42 1.11 3.84
CA VAL A 109 12.72 0.26 2.88
C VAL A 109 12.33 1.12 1.70
N LYS A 110 12.82 0.76 0.53
CA LYS A 110 12.46 1.40 -0.75
C LYS A 110 11.45 0.54 -1.49
N ILE A 111 10.36 1.15 -1.92
CA ILE A 111 9.31 0.52 -2.72
C ILE A 111 9.34 1.13 -4.11
N LYS A 112 9.80 0.37 -5.10
CA LYS A 112 9.80 0.76 -6.51
C LYS A 112 8.57 0.18 -7.20
N ILE A 113 7.84 1.03 -7.92
CA ILE A 113 6.70 0.60 -8.73
C ILE A 113 7.21 0.15 -10.10
N GLU A 114 7.04 -1.14 -10.39
CA GLU A 114 7.42 -1.71 -11.67
C GLU A 114 6.46 -1.25 -12.78
N GLU A 115 6.94 -1.28 -14.02
CA GLU A 115 6.16 -0.79 -15.16
C GLU A 115 4.89 -1.61 -15.41
N GLY A 116 4.91 -2.90 -15.06
CA GLY A 116 3.80 -3.82 -15.20
C GLY A 116 4.19 -5.23 -14.78
N LEU A 117 3.40 -6.22 -15.20
CA LEU A 117 3.47 -7.60 -14.71
C LEU A 117 4.67 -8.42 -15.19
N LYS A 118 5.56 -7.86 -16.02
CA LYS A 118 6.64 -8.61 -16.69
C LYS A 118 7.50 -9.44 -15.73
N THR A 119 7.73 -8.94 -14.52
CA THR A 119 8.58 -9.56 -13.49
C THR A 119 7.92 -10.75 -12.80
N ILE A 120 6.58 -10.88 -12.83
CA ILE A 120 5.85 -11.89 -12.07
C ILE A 120 4.95 -12.79 -12.92
N ILE A 121 4.47 -12.31 -14.08
CA ILE A 121 3.43 -12.99 -14.88
C ILE A 121 3.84 -14.38 -15.38
N GLN A 122 5.14 -14.65 -15.50
CA GLN A 122 5.65 -15.96 -15.89
C GLN A 122 5.57 -17.00 -14.76
N TYR A 123 5.53 -16.54 -13.51
CA TYR A 123 5.47 -17.36 -12.30
C TYR A 123 4.06 -17.41 -11.71
N GLU A 124 3.33 -16.30 -11.78
CA GLU A 124 1.93 -16.19 -11.38
C GLU A 124 1.10 -15.57 -12.52
N PRO A 125 0.58 -16.39 -13.45
CA PRO A 125 -0.19 -15.91 -14.59
C PRO A 125 -1.48 -15.16 -14.21
N ASP A 126 -2.04 -15.47 -13.04
CA ASP A 126 -3.27 -14.87 -12.52
C ASP A 126 -3.02 -13.63 -11.65
N TYR A 127 -1.79 -13.13 -11.59
CA TYR A 127 -1.44 -11.98 -10.77
C TYR A 127 -2.22 -10.72 -11.19
N ASN A 128 -2.93 -10.12 -10.23
CA ASN A 128 -3.94 -9.09 -10.47
C ASN A 128 -3.67 -7.75 -9.77
N GLN A 129 -2.40 -7.45 -9.48
CA GLN A 129 -1.99 -6.28 -8.70
C GLN A 129 -0.91 -5.47 -9.43
N THR A 130 -0.72 -4.21 -9.03
CA THR A 130 0.50 -3.47 -9.37
C THR A 130 1.68 -4.13 -8.70
N VAL A 131 2.72 -4.44 -9.48
CA VAL A 131 3.95 -5.05 -8.95
C VAL A 131 4.81 -3.99 -8.28
N ALA A 132 5.19 -4.26 -7.03
CA ALA A 132 6.07 -3.42 -6.23
C ALA A 132 7.30 -4.21 -5.81
N GLN A 133 8.49 -3.69 -6.13
CA GLN A 133 9.75 -4.23 -5.64
C GLN A 133 10.13 -3.54 -4.33
N TYR A 134 10.36 -4.34 -3.29
CA TYR A 134 10.86 -3.89 -2.00
C TYR A 134 12.37 -4.10 -1.95
N SER A 135 13.12 -3.05 -1.63
CA SER A 135 14.57 -3.06 -1.44
C SER A 135 14.89 -2.60 -0.02
N TYR A 136 15.71 -3.39 0.69
CA TYR A 136 16.07 -3.12 2.09
C TYR A 136 17.45 -2.51 2.12
N LEU A 137 17.53 -1.21 2.40
CA LEU A 137 18.73 -0.42 2.17
C LEU A 137 19.54 -0.29 3.46
N THR A 138 20.85 -0.45 3.33
CA THR A 138 21.79 -0.15 4.39
C THR A 138 22.10 1.35 4.48
N LYS A 139 22.99 1.74 5.40
CA LYS A 139 23.45 3.12 5.56
C LYS A 139 23.99 3.76 4.28
N ASP A 140 24.63 2.97 3.42
CA ASP A 140 25.22 3.46 2.17
C ASP A 140 24.21 3.48 1.01
N GLU A 141 22.91 3.38 1.31
CA GLU A 141 21.80 3.30 0.35
C GLU A 141 21.91 2.09 -0.61
N LEU A 142 22.72 1.09 -0.27
CA LEU A 142 22.87 -0.16 -1.02
C LEU A 142 21.80 -1.17 -0.61
N PRO A 143 21.12 -1.83 -1.56
CA PRO A 143 20.15 -2.87 -1.24
C PRO A 143 20.86 -4.14 -0.74
N ALA A 144 20.64 -4.52 0.51
CA ALA A 144 21.14 -5.79 1.05
C ALA A 144 20.41 -6.99 0.43
N PHE A 145 19.09 -6.86 0.27
CA PHE A 145 18.24 -7.85 -0.39
C PHE A 145 16.98 -7.18 -0.94
N ASN A 146 16.25 -7.93 -1.78
CA ASN A 146 15.04 -7.46 -2.43
C ASN A 146 13.93 -8.51 -2.38
N SER A 147 12.69 -8.07 -2.50
CA SER A 147 11.53 -8.94 -2.73
C SER A 147 10.52 -8.25 -3.64
N ILE A 148 9.53 -9.02 -4.10
CA ILE A 148 8.43 -8.54 -4.93
C ILE A 148 7.12 -8.79 -4.19
N SER A 149 6.23 -7.81 -4.23
CA SER A 149 4.88 -7.94 -3.71
C SER A 149 3.94 -7.03 -4.51
N GLY A 150 2.74 -6.80 -3.99
CA GLY A 150 1.64 -6.17 -4.73
C GLY A 150 0.97 -5.01 -4.02
N ILE A 151 0.39 -4.14 -4.85
CA ILE A 151 -0.42 -2.98 -4.47
C ILE A 151 -1.69 -3.01 -5.31
N ILE A 152 -2.83 -2.74 -4.67
CA ILE A 152 -4.11 -2.55 -5.34
C ILE A 152 -4.52 -1.09 -5.14
N GLU A 153 -4.56 -0.33 -6.21
CA GLU A 153 -5.07 1.04 -6.22
C GLU A 153 -6.11 1.18 -7.33
N ASN A 154 -7.30 1.67 -6.97
CA ASN A 154 -8.37 2.00 -7.91
C ASN A 154 -9.32 3.02 -7.27
N GLU A 155 -10.43 3.32 -7.93
CA GLU A 155 -11.39 4.32 -7.43
C GLU A 155 -12.08 3.93 -6.11
N LYS A 156 -11.98 2.68 -5.65
CA LYS A 156 -12.62 2.22 -4.43
C LYS A 156 -11.66 2.09 -3.25
N ASN A 157 -10.38 1.82 -3.49
CA ASN A 157 -9.40 1.67 -2.41
C ASN A 157 -7.96 1.84 -2.84
N VAL A 158 -7.11 2.04 -1.83
CA VAL A 158 -5.68 1.80 -1.88
C VAL A 158 -5.32 0.78 -0.80
N TRP A 159 -4.76 -0.35 -1.20
CA TRP A 159 -4.30 -1.44 -0.34
C TRP A 159 -2.89 -1.84 -0.77
N MET A 160 -2.00 -2.11 0.19
CA MET A 160 -0.66 -2.61 -0.12
C MET A 160 -0.27 -3.72 0.85
N HIS A 161 0.52 -4.68 0.37
CA HIS A 161 1.28 -5.53 1.28
C HIS A 161 2.27 -4.67 2.09
N PRO A 162 2.44 -4.90 3.41
CA PRO A 162 3.55 -4.30 4.13
C PRO A 162 4.89 -4.92 3.68
N PRO A 163 6.05 -4.30 3.97
CA PRO A 163 7.31 -5.01 3.96
C PRO A 163 7.16 -6.25 4.85
N ARG A 164 7.68 -7.39 4.41
CA ARG A 164 7.39 -8.69 5.05
C ARG A 164 8.53 -9.69 5.00
N ASP A 165 9.76 -9.23 4.75
CA ASP A 165 10.95 -10.07 4.79
C ASP A 165 11.70 -9.91 6.11
N LYS A 166 12.31 -11.02 6.57
CA LYS A 166 13.12 -11.07 7.78
C LYS A 166 12.41 -10.44 8.98
N TYR A 167 12.95 -9.36 9.56
CA TYR A 167 12.32 -8.63 10.68
C TYR A 167 10.87 -8.26 10.39
N PHE A 168 10.58 -7.83 9.18
CA PHE A 168 9.25 -7.32 8.83
C PHE A 168 8.20 -8.42 8.67
N ARG A 169 8.57 -9.72 8.70
CA ARG A 169 7.58 -10.82 8.73
C ARG A 169 6.56 -10.70 9.86
N ILE A 170 6.93 -10.04 10.97
CA ILE A 170 6.00 -9.73 12.06
C ILE A 170 4.77 -8.93 11.59
N LEU A 171 4.91 -8.14 10.51
CA LEU A 171 3.83 -7.30 9.98
C LEU A 171 2.74 -8.09 9.25
N GLU A 172 2.96 -9.37 8.91
CA GLU A 172 1.88 -10.21 8.36
C GLU A 172 0.79 -10.52 9.40
N LEU A 173 1.12 -10.40 10.69
CA LEU A 173 0.17 -10.49 11.81
C LEU A 173 -0.57 -9.17 12.07
N ASN A 174 -0.17 -8.09 11.41
CA ASN A 174 -0.73 -6.74 11.57
C ASN A 174 -1.79 -6.44 10.49
N PRO A 175 -2.72 -5.50 10.75
CA PRO A 175 -3.52 -4.93 9.67
C PRO A 175 -2.60 -4.34 8.59
N PHE A 176 -2.94 -4.55 7.32
CA PHE A 176 -2.14 -4.01 6.21
C PHE A 176 -2.47 -2.53 5.98
N PRO A 177 -1.58 -1.75 5.33
CA PRO A 177 -1.93 -0.41 4.93
C PRO A 177 -3.07 -0.44 3.90
N TYR A 178 -4.24 0.01 4.34
CA TYR A 178 -5.48 -0.07 3.60
C TYR A 178 -6.34 1.16 3.89
N ILE A 179 -6.87 1.80 2.85
CA ILE A 179 -7.91 2.84 2.92
C ILE A 179 -8.98 2.57 1.85
N GLN A 180 -10.25 2.66 2.24
CA GLN A 180 -11.40 2.45 1.35
C GLN A 180 -12.24 3.73 1.22
N THR A 181 -12.82 3.95 0.04
CA THR A 181 -13.76 5.06 -0.21
C THR A 181 -15.12 4.81 0.45
N PRO A 182 -15.88 5.87 0.81
CA PRO A 182 -15.51 7.29 0.71
C PRO A 182 -14.37 7.66 1.67
N PHE A 183 -13.48 8.57 1.25
CA PHE A 183 -12.41 9.09 2.11
C PHE A 183 -12.96 10.17 3.03
N GLU A 184 -13.78 9.72 3.98
CA GLU A 184 -14.52 10.55 4.93
C GLU A 184 -14.30 9.99 6.34
N VAL A 185 -14.25 10.88 7.33
CA VAL A 185 -14.19 10.47 8.73
C VAL A 185 -15.41 9.63 9.07
N ASP A 186 -15.22 8.64 9.94
CA ASP A 186 -16.19 7.62 10.34
C ASP A 186 -16.49 6.54 9.27
N ASN A 187 -15.85 6.57 8.09
CA ASN A 187 -15.93 5.44 7.15
C ASN A 187 -15.24 4.21 7.74
N LYS A 188 -15.93 3.06 7.73
CA LYS A 188 -15.48 1.79 8.34
C LYS A 188 -15.61 0.63 7.36
N TRP A 189 -14.64 -0.27 7.39
CA TRP A 189 -14.66 -1.50 6.61
C TRP A 189 -13.90 -2.60 7.32
N ASN A 190 -14.12 -3.84 6.86
CA ASN A 190 -13.51 -5.03 7.43
C ASN A 190 -12.71 -5.78 6.35
N TRP A 191 -11.71 -6.52 6.80
CA TRP A 191 -10.92 -7.44 6.00
C TRP A 191 -10.55 -8.65 6.86
N SER A 192 -10.18 -9.77 6.27
CA SER A 192 -9.54 -10.87 7.00
C SER A 192 -8.41 -11.47 6.19
N LEU A 193 -7.44 -12.06 6.88
CA LEU A 193 -6.33 -12.78 6.26
C LEU A 193 -6.08 -14.06 7.02
N LYS A 194 -5.98 -15.17 6.27
CA LYS A 194 -5.54 -16.46 6.81
C LYS A 194 -4.04 -16.60 6.64
N ILE A 195 -3.36 -16.90 7.73
CA ILE A 195 -1.92 -17.16 7.74
C ILE A 195 -1.62 -18.42 8.56
N ASP A 196 -0.53 -19.10 8.22
CA ASP A 196 -0.05 -20.28 8.94
C ASP A 196 1.14 -19.96 9.84
N SER A 197 1.65 -20.99 10.52
CA SER A 197 2.78 -20.88 11.45
C SER A 197 4.11 -20.46 10.80
N ASP A 198 4.22 -20.40 9.47
CA ASP A 198 5.44 -19.97 8.79
C ASP A 198 5.72 -18.47 8.97
N TRP A 199 4.77 -17.71 9.50
CA TRP A 199 4.94 -16.31 9.90
C TRP A 199 5.39 -16.15 11.36
N GLY A 200 5.50 -17.26 12.09
CA GLY A 200 6.04 -17.29 13.44
C GLY A 200 7.55 -17.12 13.48
N ASP A 201 8.03 -16.54 14.58
CA ASP A 201 9.45 -16.41 14.90
C ASP A 201 9.62 -16.38 16.41
N LYS A 202 10.66 -17.07 16.92
CA LYS A 202 10.98 -17.10 18.35
C LYS A 202 11.22 -15.72 18.97
N ARG A 203 11.54 -14.72 18.15
CA ARG A 203 11.76 -13.33 18.58
C ARG A 203 10.48 -12.58 18.92
N TRP A 204 9.33 -12.96 18.35
CA TRP A 204 8.03 -12.34 18.67
C TRP A 204 7.02 -13.34 19.20
N LEU A 205 6.68 -14.36 18.41
CA LEU A 205 5.67 -15.36 18.73
C LEU A 205 5.76 -16.54 17.77
N THR A 206 5.65 -17.76 18.29
CA THR A 206 5.47 -18.98 17.51
C THR A 206 4.13 -19.63 17.85
N TRP A 207 3.53 -20.31 16.88
CA TRP A 207 2.29 -21.07 17.05
C TRP A 207 2.26 -22.25 16.08
N LYS A 208 1.20 -23.07 16.15
CA LYS A 208 0.96 -24.17 15.22
C LYS A 208 -0.36 -23.97 14.47
N GLY A 209 -0.40 -24.38 13.20
CA GLY A 209 -1.59 -24.38 12.36
C GLY A 209 -2.00 -23.00 11.85
N VAL A 210 -3.08 -22.99 11.09
CA VAL A 210 -3.64 -21.76 10.49
C VAL A 210 -4.34 -20.92 11.56
N ILE A 211 -4.28 -19.60 11.37
CA ILE A 211 -5.09 -18.61 12.06
C ILE A 211 -5.79 -17.72 11.03
N GLU A 212 -6.89 -17.11 11.44
CA GLU A 212 -7.54 -16.04 10.69
C GLU A 212 -7.44 -14.76 11.51
N ASN A 213 -6.80 -13.74 10.94
CA ASN A 213 -6.78 -12.40 11.49
C ASN A 213 -7.99 -11.65 10.96
N ASN A 214 -8.87 -11.21 11.86
CA ASN A 214 -10.02 -10.38 11.52
C ASN A 214 -9.64 -8.92 11.73
N TYR A 215 -9.75 -8.12 10.68
CA TYR A 215 -9.37 -6.73 10.67
C TYR A 215 -10.58 -5.80 10.63
N THR A 216 -10.55 -4.78 11.49
CA THR A 216 -11.49 -3.65 11.44
C THR A 216 -10.70 -2.38 11.14
N TYR A 217 -11.22 -1.53 10.26
CA TYR A 217 -10.61 -0.27 9.86
C TYR A 217 -11.60 0.89 10.02
N GLU A 218 -11.07 2.07 10.33
CA GLU A 218 -11.85 3.31 10.42
C GLU A 218 -10.99 4.51 10.04
N ILE A 219 -11.51 5.38 9.17
CA ILE A 219 -10.96 6.73 9.02
C ILE A 219 -11.42 7.55 10.23
N THR A 220 -10.50 7.90 11.10
CA THR A 220 -10.82 8.53 12.40
C THR A 220 -10.58 10.04 12.43
N ASP A 221 -9.82 10.56 11.47
CA ASP A 221 -9.44 11.97 11.45
C ASP A 221 -8.98 12.38 10.05
N LYS A 222 -9.06 13.69 9.76
CA LYS A 222 -8.50 14.32 8.57
C LYS A 222 -7.79 15.60 9.00
N LYS A 223 -6.46 15.60 8.93
CA LYS A 223 -5.64 16.69 9.47
C LYS A 223 -4.43 17.03 8.63
N LYS A 224 -3.98 18.28 8.73
CA LYS A 224 -2.72 18.72 8.14
C LYS A 224 -1.55 18.37 9.04
N ILE A 225 -0.54 17.70 8.49
CA ILE A 225 0.69 17.29 9.19
C ILE A 225 1.92 17.85 8.46
N ASN A 226 2.99 18.13 9.21
CA ASN A 226 4.27 18.48 8.62
C ASN A 226 5.01 17.20 8.20
N THR A 227 5.51 17.17 6.97
CA THR A 227 6.24 16.06 6.36
C THR A 227 7.49 16.58 5.64
N ALA A 228 8.30 15.67 5.09
CA ALA A 228 9.41 16.02 4.20
C ALA A 228 8.94 16.75 2.92
N PHE A 229 7.66 16.63 2.56
CA PHE A 229 7.04 17.24 1.37
C PHE A 229 6.27 18.52 1.72
N GLY A 230 6.49 19.10 2.90
CA GLY A 230 5.76 20.25 3.41
C GLY A 230 4.53 19.86 4.22
N LYS A 231 3.52 20.74 4.24
CA LYS A 231 2.31 20.54 5.05
C LYS A 231 1.24 19.84 4.24
N LEU A 232 1.06 18.53 4.48
CA LEU A 232 0.11 17.70 3.75
C LEU A 232 -1.17 17.48 4.55
N GLU A 233 -2.32 17.51 3.87
CA GLU A 233 -3.57 17.01 4.44
C GLU A 233 -3.61 15.49 4.33
N CYS A 234 -3.80 14.80 5.45
CA CYS A 234 -3.80 13.35 5.54
C CYS A 234 -5.02 12.82 6.29
N TYR A 235 -5.51 11.67 5.85
CA TYR A 235 -6.47 10.85 6.57
C TYR A 235 -5.75 9.99 7.59
N THR A 236 -6.26 9.92 8.81
CA THR A 236 -5.79 8.97 9.83
C THR A 236 -6.69 7.75 9.80
N ILE A 237 -6.10 6.58 9.53
CA ILE A 237 -6.81 5.30 9.53
C ILE A 237 -6.34 4.52 10.74
N ASN A 238 -7.27 4.12 11.61
CA ASN A 238 -6.99 3.19 12.69
C ASN A 238 -7.48 1.81 12.30
N ALA A 239 -6.66 0.80 12.53
CA ALA A 239 -6.96 -0.58 12.24
C ALA A 239 -6.56 -1.49 13.40
N THR A 240 -7.38 -2.51 13.64
CA THR A 240 -7.14 -3.55 14.64
C THR A 240 -7.25 -4.91 13.99
N ALA A 241 -6.32 -5.81 14.29
CA ALA A 241 -6.42 -7.22 13.98
C ALA A 241 -6.68 -8.02 15.23
N THR A 242 -7.60 -8.98 15.17
CA THR A 242 -7.85 -9.92 16.25
C THR A 242 -7.83 -11.35 15.73
N SER A 243 -7.11 -12.22 16.44
CA SER A 243 -7.12 -13.66 16.23
C SER A 243 -6.96 -14.40 17.55
N ARG A 244 -6.90 -15.74 17.52
CA ARG A 244 -6.61 -16.53 18.72
C ARG A 244 -5.21 -16.29 19.32
N LEU A 245 -4.32 -15.60 18.62
CA LEU A 245 -2.99 -15.25 19.11
C LEU A 245 -2.99 -13.96 19.93
N GLY A 246 -4.00 -13.12 19.78
CA GLY A 246 -4.09 -11.82 20.42
C GLY A 246 -4.52 -10.72 19.46
N GLU A 247 -4.14 -9.50 19.80
CA GLU A 247 -4.51 -8.28 19.08
C GLU A 247 -3.27 -7.53 18.59
N THR A 248 -3.33 -7.03 17.36
CA THR A 248 -2.33 -6.10 16.80
C THR A 248 -3.02 -4.88 16.21
N LYS A 249 -2.27 -3.79 16.01
CA LYS A 249 -2.85 -2.52 15.53
C LYS A 249 -1.99 -1.86 14.46
N LEU A 250 -2.62 -1.05 13.63
CA LEU A 250 -1.96 -0.12 12.72
C LEU A 250 -2.70 1.22 12.78
N THR A 251 -1.96 2.31 13.00
CA THR A 251 -2.41 3.66 12.66
C THR A 251 -1.65 4.15 11.43
N SER A 252 -2.37 4.43 10.36
CA SER A 252 -1.82 4.91 9.08
C SER A 252 -2.18 6.38 8.86
N LEU A 253 -1.25 7.14 8.26
CA LEU A 253 -1.53 8.47 7.71
C LEU A 253 -1.45 8.38 6.18
N PHE A 254 -2.56 8.64 5.50
CA PHE A 254 -2.66 8.54 4.04
C PHE A 254 -2.91 9.91 3.42
N ASN A 255 -2.15 10.23 2.37
CA ASN A 255 -2.35 11.40 1.53
C ASN A 255 -2.68 10.94 0.10
N THR A 256 -3.58 11.66 -0.58
CA THR A 256 -4.08 11.27 -1.90
C THR A 256 -3.09 11.46 -3.05
N GLU A 257 -1.96 12.14 -2.83
CA GLU A 257 -0.91 12.36 -3.81
C GLU A 257 0.33 11.48 -3.54
N TYR A 258 0.69 11.34 -2.26
CA TYR A 258 1.91 10.65 -1.83
C TYR A 258 1.69 9.25 -1.23
N GLY A 259 0.44 8.85 -1.03
CA GLY A 259 0.09 7.55 -0.45
C GLY A 259 0.24 7.51 1.07
N PHE A 260 0.63 6.35 1.59
CA PHE A 260 0.85 6.18 3.03
C PHE A 260 2.09 6.94 3.51
N ILE A 261 1.89 8.10 4.13
CA ILE A 261 2.96 8.94 4.69
C ILE A 261 3.61 8.29 5.91
N LYS A 262 2.84 7.56 6.71
CA LYS A 262 3.30 7.01 7.99
C LYS A 262 2.50 5.78 8.36
N LEU A 263 3.19 4.75 8.85
CA LEU A 263 2.61 3.51 9.35
C LEU A 263 3.11 3.28 10.78
N LEU A 264 2.19 3.17 11.73
CA LEU A 264 2.47 2.98 13.15
C LEU A 264 1.85 1.68 13.64
N TYR A 265 2.65 0.63 13.67
CA TYR A 265 2.23 -0.69 14.10
C TYR A 265 2.38 -0.85 15.61
N THR A 266 1.43 -1.56 16.22
CA THR A 266 1.62 -2.26 17.51
C THR A 266 1.60 -3.75 17.19
N ASN A 267 2.75 -4.40 17.38
CA ASN A 267 2.97 -5.78 16.98
C ASN A 267 2.46 -6.77 18.04
N ILE A 268 2.39 -8.05 17.67
CA ILE A 268 1.83 -9.11 18.54
C ILE A 268 2.60 -9.29 19.86
N ASP A 269 3.91 -9.03 19.84
CA ASP A 269 4.76 -9.09 21.01
C ASP A 269 4.71 -7.81 21.86
N GLY A 270 3.87 -6.83 21.48
CA GLY A 270 3.70 -5.51 22.09
C GLY A 270 4.79 -4.49 21.78
N SER A 271 5.75 -4.82 20.91
CA SER A 271 6.65 -3.83 20.31
C SER A 271 5.92 -2.95 19.29
N LYS A 272 6.59 -1.91 18.80
CA LYS A 272 6.08 -1.01 17.77
C LYS A 272 7.02 -0.96 16.58
N THR A 273 6.46 -1.00 15.39
CA THR A 273 7.17 -0.69 14.15
C THR A 273 6.65 0.64 13.62
N LYS A 274 7.55 1.62 13.42
CA LYS A 274 7.21 2.85 12.70
C LYS A 274 7.86 2.81 11.33
N LEU A 275 7.10 3.05 10.26
CA LEU A 275 7.61 3.45 8.95
C LEU A 275 7.17 4.88 8.63
N GLN A 276 8.03 5.67 8.00
CA GLN A 276 7.74 7.05 7.58
C GLN A 276 8.28 7.29 6.18
N LEU A 277 7.43 7.77 5.28
CA LEU A 277 7.83 8.16 3.94
C LEU A 277 8.67 9.44 4.01
N ASP A 278 9.93 9.34 3.57
CA ASP A 278 10.87 10.45 3.62
C ASP A 278 11.20 11.00 2.22
N LYS A 279 11.17 10.14 1.19
CA LYS A 279 11.46 10.55 -0.21
C LYS A 279 10.49 9.87 -1.18
N VAL A 280 10.12 10.60 -2.23
CA VAL A 280 9.53 10.05 -3.46
C VAL A 280 10.40 10.46 -4.63
N ILE A 281 10.94 9.49 -5.35
CA ILE A 281 11.84 9.71 -6.48
C ILE A 281 11.11 9.29 -7.76
N LYS A 282 11.23 10.12 -8.79
CA LYS A 282 10.77 9.79 -10.14
C LYS A 282 11.98 9.48 -11.01
N ASN A 283 12.06 8.24 -11.50
CA ASN A 283 13.08 7.86 -12.46
C ASN A 283 12.67 8.29 -13.87
N GLU A 284 13.57 8.96 -14.59
CA GLU A 284 13.31 9.47 -15.95
C GLU A 284 13.68 8.51 -17.08
N HIS A 285 14.19 7.31 -16.76
CA HIS A 285 14.53 6.28 -17.74
C HIS A 285 13.28 5.55 -18.23
#